data_AF-K6WT66-F1
#
_entry.id   AF-K6WT66-F1
#
_cell.length_a   1.000
_cell.length_b   1.000
_cell.length_c   1.000
_cell.angle_alpha   90.00
_cell.angle_beta   90.00
_cell.angle_gamma   90.00
#
_symmetry.space_group_name_H-M   'P 1'
#
loop_
_entity.id
_entity.type
_entity.pdbx_description
1 polymer ?
#
loop_
_entity_poly.entity_id
_entity_poly.type
_entity_poly.pdbx_seq_one_letter_code
_entity_poly.pdbx_strand_id
1 'polypeptide(L)'
;MTDDLPFAPLPVRRVETSPHLGPPPPDRWPATVPAVAQLLGDGLDLGPATVLVGENGTGKSTLVEAIAMAFGLNAEGGSTGAMHRTFTSESTLHDHLSCRRGPGAPRWGFFLRAETMHSFYTYLDEVGMG
;
A
#
# COMPACT_ATOMS: atom_id res chain seq x y z
N MET A 1 -6.54 -36.00 -4.51
CA MET A 1 -7.40 -34.84 -4.81
C MET A 1 -7.86 -34.21 -3.50
N THR A 2 -6.90 -33.71 -2.73
CA THR A 2 -7.10 -32.77 -1.61
C THR A 2 -5.71 -32.21 -1.33
N ASP A 3 -5.40 -31.06 -1.92
CA ASP A 3 -4.22 -30.27 -1.55
C ASP A 3 -4.65 -28.80 -1.63
N ASP A 4 -5.54 -28.44 -0.71
CA ASP A 4 -6.24 -27.16 -0.61
C ASP A 4 -6.79 -27.17 0.82
N LEU A 5 -6.23 -26.42 1.78
CA LEU A 5 -6.40 -24.98 1.95
C LEU A 5 -5.60 -24.55 3.21
N PRO A 6 -5.42 -23.25 3.48
CA PRO A 6 -5.05 -22.20 2.54
C PRO A 6 -4.12 -21.17 3.23
N PHE A 7 -3.39 -20.33 2.49
CA PHE A 7 -2.98 -19.06 3.09
C PHE A 7 -4.26 -18.32 3.53
N ALA A 8 -4.25 -17.73 4.73
CA ALA A 8 -5.33 -16.85 5.16
C ALA A 8 -5.70 -15.89 4.01
N PRO A 9 -7.00 -15.62 3.77
CA PRO A 9 -7.42 -14.83 2.63
C PRO A 9 -6.61 -13.53 2.57
N LEU A 10 -5.91 -13.30 1.46
CA LEU A 10 -5.00 -12.16 1.32
C LEU A 10 -5.72 -10.86 1.74
N PRO A 11 -5.11 -10.05 2.64
CA PRO A 11 -5.66 -8.77 3.05
C PRO A 11 -6.03 -7.88 1.86
N VAL A 12 -5.20 -7.95 0.80
CA VAL A 12 -5.46 -7.38 -0.52
C VAL A 12 -5.01 -8.41 -1.56
N ARG A 13 -5.90 -8.75 -2.48
CA ARG A 13 -5.61 -9.61 -3.64
C ARG A 13 -5.20 -8.80 -4.85
N ARG A 14 -5.75 -7.60 -4.99
CA ARG A 14 -5.49 -6.73 -6.13
C ARG A 14 -5.70 -5.26 -5.75
N VAL A 15 -4.85 -4.42 -6.31
CA VAL A 15 -5.02 -2.96 -6.31
C VAL A 15 -5.38 -2.55 -7.72
N GLU A 16 -6.39 -1.70 -7.85
CA GLU A 16 -6.85 -1.21 -9.14
C GLU A 16 -7.45 0.18 -9.03
N THR A 17 -7.65 0.82 -10.17
CA THR A 17 -8.32 2.11 -10.25
C THR A 17 -9.69 2.05 -9.59
N SER A 18 -9.93 3.02 -8.70
CA SER A 18 -11.19 3.14 -7.97
C SER A 18 -12.35 3.37 -8.95
N PRO A 19 -13.44 2.58 -8.86
CA PRO A 19 -14.61 2.81 -9.69
C PRO A 19 -15.37 4.10 -9.29
N HIS A 20 -15.06 4.67 -8.13
CA HIS A 20 -15.72 5.89 -7.64
C HIS A 20 -15.13 7.16 -8.26
N LEU A 21 -13.80 7.26 -8.27
CA LEU A 21 -13.10 8.47 -8.76
C LEU A 21 -12.52 8.29 -10.17
N GLY A 22 -12.28 7.05 -10.61
CA GLY A 22 -11.59 6.78 -11.86
C GLY A 22 -10.11 7.15 -11.83
N PRO A 23 -9.39 6.99 -12.96
CA PRO A 23 -7.99 7.35 -13.03
C PRO A 23 -7.82 8.88 -13.11
N PRO A 24 -6.74 9.44 -12.52
CA PRO A 24 -6.38 10.84 -12.73
C PRO A 24 -5.99 11.11 -14.20
N PRO A 25 -5.94 12.39 -14.64
CA PRO A 25 -5.44 12.73 -15.96
C PRO A 25 -4.03 12.16 -16.21
N PRO A 26 -3.79 11.45 -17.32
CA PRO A 26 -2.55 10.71 -17.55
C PRO A 26 -1.32 11.62 -17.75
N ASP A 27 -1.54 12.90 -18.04
CA ASP A 27 -0.53 13.93 -18.26
C ASP A 27 -0.14 14.68 -16.96
N ARG A 28 -0.73 14.32 -15.82
CA ARG A 28 -0.44 14.94 -14.53
C ARG A 28 0.26 13.99 -13.58
N TRP A 29 1.18 14.52 -12.78
CA TRP A 29 1.74 13.76 -11.66
C TRP A 29 0.63 13.40 -10.66
N PRO A 30 0.61 12.18 -10.10
CA PRO A 30 1.59 11.09 -10.28
C PRO A 30 1.29 10.13 -11.45
N ALA A 31 0.24 10.35 -12.24
CA ALA A 31 -0.15 9.48 -13.36
C ALA A 31 0.91 9.38 -14.47
N THR A 32 1.79 10.36 -14.58
CA THR A 32 2.93 10.37 -15.51
C THR A 32 4.09 9.46 -15.08
N VAL A 33 4.10 8.98 -13.84
CA VAL A 33 5.15 8.09 -13.33
C VAL A 33 4.92 6.68 -13.88
N PRO A 34 5.90 6.03 -14.53
CA PRO A 34 5.68 4.78 -15.27
C PRO A 34 5.01 3.67 -14.47
N ALA A 35 5.45 3.41 -13.24
CA ALA A 35 4.87 2.38 -12.39
C ALA A 35 3.43 2.72 -11.96
N VAL A 36 3.10 4.00 -11.82
CA VAL A 36 1.75 4.48 -11.51
C VAL A 36 0.84 4.34 -12.72
N ALA A 37 1.30 4.76 -13.90
CA ALA A 37 0.56 4.61 -15.15
C ALA A 37 0.19 3.14 -15.40
N GLN A 38 1.15 2.23 -15.18
CA GLN A 38 0.91 0.79 -15.30
C GLN A 38 -0.14 0.29 -14.30
N LEU A 39 -0.04 0.67 -13.01
CA LEU A 39 -1.05 0.30 -12.02
C LEU A 39 -2.45 0.80 -12.41
N LEU A 40 -2.57 2.03 -12.92
CA LEU A 40 -3.85 2.65 -13.29
C LEU A 40 -4.49 1.97 -14.51
N GLY A 41 -3.67 1.52 -15.46
CA GLY A 41 -4.13 0.83 -16.68
C GLY A 41 -4.42 -0.65 -16.45
N ASP A 42 -3.49 -1.36 -15.83
CA ASP A 42 -3.50 -2.83 -15.78
C ASP A 42 -3.96 -3.38 -14.43
N GLY A 43 -3.95 -2.57 -13.37
CA GLY A 43 -4.04 -3.02 -11.98
C GLY A 43 -2.78 -3.80 -11.54
N LEU A 44 -2.75 -4.18 -10.26
CA LEU A 44 -1.65 -4.93 -9.64
C LEU A 44 -2.21 -6.05 -8.77
N ASP A 45 -2.01 -7.29 -9.20
CA ASP A 45 -2.30 -8.46 -8.37
C ASP A 45 -1.21 -8.64 -7.31
N LEU A 46 -1.62 -8.92 -6.08
CA LEU A 46 -0.74 -9.09 -4.94
C LEU A 46 -0.72 -10.56 -4.51
N GLY A 47 0.48 -11.08 -4.28
CA GLY A 47 0.69 -12.37 -3.63
C GLY A 47 0.92 -12.23 -2.13
N PRO A 48 1.16 -13.35 -1.41
CA PRO A 48 1.60 -13.34 -0.01
C PRO A 48 2.85 -12.47 0.22
N ALA A 49 3.69 -12.35 -0.79
CA ALA A 49 4.77 -11.38 -0.87
C ALA A 49 4.78 -10.75 -2.28
N THR A 50 4.93 -9.43 -2.33
CA THR A 50 5.07 -8.67 -3.58
C THR A 50 6.28 -7.74 -3.45
N VAL A 51 7.21 -7.82 -4.40
CA VAL A 51 8.44 -7.02 -4.39
C VAL A 51 8.45 -6.10 -5.60
N LEU A 52 8.56 -4.80 -5.36
CA LEU A 52 8.72 -3.81 -6.41
C LEU A 52 10.20 -3.52 -6.63
N VAL A 53 10.69 -3.72 -7.85
CA VAL A 53 12.10 -3.50 -8.23
C VAL A 53 12.18 -2.52 -9.39
N GLY A 54 13.21 -1.66 -9.39
CA GLY A 54 13.44 -0.65 -10.42
C GLY A 54 14.32 0.49 -9.92
N GLU A 55 14.77 1.35 -10.82
CA GLU A 55 15.67 2.48 -10.52
C GLU A 55 15.05 3.51 -9.56
N ASN A 56 15.88 4.37 -8.97
CA ASN A 56 15.37 5.47 -8.14
C ASN A 56 14.49 6.42 -8.99
N GLY A 57 13.39 6.90 -8.43
CA GLY A 57 12.46 7.78 -9.15
C GLY A 57 11.43 7.08 -10.06
N THR A 58 11.43 5.75 -10.18
CA THR A 58 10.45 5.01 -11.03
C THR A 58 9.05 4.91 -10.44
N GLY A 59 8.82 5.42 -9.22
CA GLY A 59 7.51 5.42 -8.56
C GLY A 59 7.27 4.31 -7.53
N LYS A 60 8.27 3.50 -7.19
CA LYS A 60 8.12 2.39 -6.22
C LYS A 60 7.58 2.87 -4.88
N SER A 61 8.19 3.87 -4.27
CA SER A 61 7.75 4.41 -2.98
C SER A 61 6.34 5.01 -3.08
N THR A 62 6.07 5.76 -4.15
CA THR A 62 4.75 6.33 -4.44
C THR A 62 3.66 5.26 -4.52
N LEU A 63 3.94 4.11 -5.15
CA LEU A 63 3.01 2.98 -5.19
C LEU A 63 2.77 2.41 -3.79
N VAL A 64 3.83 2.13 -3.03
CA VAL A 64 3.68 1.54 -1.68
C VAL A 64 2.87 2.45 -0.76
N GLU A 65 3.18 3.75 -0.75
CA GLU A 65 2.45 4.77 0.03
C GLU A 65 0.97 4.84 -0.38
N ALA A 66 0.70 4.93 -1.70
CA ALA A 66 -0.67 5.02 -2.19
C ALA A 66 -1.49 3.77 -1.90
N ILE A 67 -0.89 2.57 -1.99
CA ILE A 67 -1.53 1.30 -1.64
C ILE A 67 -1.80 1.23 -0.13
N ALA A 68 -0.84 1.64 0.70
CA ALA A 68 -1.01 1.68 2.16
C ALA A 68 -2.17 2.61 2.55
N MET A 69 -2.23 3.82 1.99
CA MET A 69 -3.31 4.77 2.23
C MET A 69 -4.66 4.27 1.69
N ALA A 70 -4.70 3.69 0.48
CA ALA A 70 -5.92 3.10 -0.08
C ALA A 70 -6.43 1.89 0.74
N PHE A 71 -5.53 1.19 1.44
CA PHE A 71 -5.90 0.17 2.42
C PHE A 71 -6.54 0.76 3.69
N GLY A 72 -6.23 2.02 4.02
CA GLY A 72 -6.63 2.72 5.24
C GLY A 72 -5.53 2.85 6.29
N LEU A 73 -4.26 2.70 5.91
CA LEU A 73 -3.10 2.94 6.78
C LEU A 73 -2.67 4.41 6.71
N ASN A 74 -1.93 4.86 7.72
CA ASN A 74 -1.39 6.21 7.74
C ASN A 74 -0.19 6.34 6.80
N ALA A 75 -0.17 7.43 6.03
CA ALA A 75 0.97 7.98 5.29
C ALA A 75 2.33 7.85 5.99
N GLU A 76 2.40 8.25 7.26
CA GLU A 76 3.64 8.25 8.06
C GLU A 76 4.08 6.83 8.49
N GLY A 77 3.29 5.81 8.16
CA GLY A 77 3.44 4.45 8.65
C GLY A 77 2.68 4.19 9.93
N GLY A 78 2.76 2.93 10.41
CA GLY A 78 2.03 2.45 11.57
C GLY A 78 0.85 1.54 11.23
N SER A 79 0.10 1.15 12.27
CA SER A 79 -1.06 0.27 12.17
C SER A 79 -2.35 1.04 11.85
N THR A 80 -3.39 0.30 11.48
CA THR A 80 -4.72 0.85 11.22
C THR A 80 -5.25 1.61 12.45
N GLY A 81 -5.58 2.90 12.30
CA GLY A 81 -6.16 3.74 13.37
C GLY A 81 -5.22 4.79 13.98
N ALA A 82 -3.94 4.84 13.60
CA ALA A 82 -3.04 5.92 13.99
C ALA A 82 -3.41 7.21 13.24
N MET A 83 -4.21 8.10 13.84
CA MET A 83 -4.50 9.42 13.27
C MET A 83 -3.40 10.42 13.66
N HIS A 84 -2.43 10.61 12.76
CA HIS A 84 -1.58 11.80 12.71
C HIS A 84 -1.49 12.23 11.24
N ARG A 85 -1.93 13.45 10.93
CA ARG A 85 -1.91 14.03 9.59
C ARG A 85 -0.80 15.09 9.54
N THR A 86 0.32 14.78 8.92
CA THR A 86 1.25 15.78 8.39
C THR A 86 0.93 15.94 6.91
N PHE A 87 -0.07 16.76 6.58
CA PHE A 87 -0.34 17.13 5.19
C PHE A 87 0.84 17.94 4.65
N THR A 88 1.41 17.57 3.49
CA THR A 88 1.77 18.46 2.35
C THR A 88 2.59 17.75 1.25
N SER A 89 3.31 16.64 1.49
CA SER A 89 4.23 16.05 0.49
C SER A 89 3.76 14.82 -0.28
N GLU A 90 2.68 14.15 0.13
CA GLU A 90 2.27 12.88 -0.48
C GLU A 90 1.31 13.05 -1.67
N SER A 91 1.32 12.08 -2.59
CA SER A 91 0.43 12.11 -3.74
C SER A 91 -1.02 11.77 -3.36
N THR A 92 -1.98 12.38 -4.05
CA THR A 92 -3.41 12.04 -3.94
C THR A 92 -3.78 10.74 -4.67
N LEU A 93 -2.79 9.93 -5.10
CA LEU A 93 -3.03 8.70 -5.86
C LEU A 93 -3.94 7.72 -5.12
N HIS A 94 -3.86 7.67 -3.79
CA HIS A 94 -4.65 6.76 -2.98
C HIS A 94 -6.17 6.94 -3.14
N ASP A 95 -6.64 8.16 -3.41
CA ASP A 95 -8.07 8.45 -3.67
C ASP A 95 -8.55 7.80 -4.98
N HIS A 96 -7.64 7.58 -5.92
CA HIS A 96 -7.88 6.96 -7.22
C HIS A 96 -7.68 5.45 -7.22
N LEU A 97 -7.32 4.84 -6.08
CA LEU A 97 -7.09 3.41 -5.97
C LEU A 97 -8.15 2.72 -5.10
N SER A 98 -8.36 1.44 -5.35
CA SER A 98 -9.17 0.57 -4.53
C SER A 98 -8.47 -0.77 -4.30
N CYS A 99 -8.57 -1.28 -3.07
CA CYS A 99 -7.98 -2.55 -2.67
C CYS A 99 -9.05 -3.64 -2.65
N ARG A 100 -9.02 -4.54 -3.64
CA ARG A 100 -9.86 -5.75 -3.64
C ARG A 100 -9.32 -6.76 -2.65
N ARG A 101 -10.12 -7.11 -1.65
CA ARG A 101 -9.76 -8.03 -0.55
C ARG A 101 -10.25 -9.45 -0.82
N GLY A 102 -9.62 -10.44 -0.19
CA GLY A 102 -10.15 -11.79 -0.16
C GLY A 102 -11.44 -11.90 0.69
N PRO A 103 -12.33 -12.88 0.42
CA PRO A 103 -13.45 -13.16 1.31
C PRO A 103 -12.96 -13.48 2.73
N GLY A 104 -13.51 -12.79 3.74
CA GLY A 104 -13.08 -12.97 5.14
C GLY A 104 -11.68 -12.43 5.48
N ALA A 105 -11.05 -11.66 4.57
CA ALA A 105 -9.73 -11.11 4.79
C ALA A 105 -9.70 -10.13 5.98
N PRO A 106 -8.61 -10.12 6.78
CA PRO A 106 -8.47 -9.18 7.88
C PRO A 106 -8.42 -7.74 7.37
N ARG A 107 -8.96 -6.82 8.17
CA ARG A 107 -8.94 -5.38 7.90
C ARG A 107 -7.71 -4.67 8.46
N TRP A 108 -6.96 -5.36 9.31
CA TRP A 108 -5.74 -4.85 9.93
C TRP A 108 -4.54 -4.98 8.98
N GLY A 109 -3.64 -4.02 9.06
CA GLY A 109 -2.36 -4.01 8.37
C GLY A 109 -1.39 -3.04 9.04
N PHE A 110 -0.13 -3.07 8.60
CA PHE A 110 0.93 -2.19 9.06
C PHE A 110 1.73 -1.67 7.87
N PHE A 111 2.03 -0.36 7.85
CA PHE A 111 2.89 0.25 6.85
C PHE A 111 4.21 0.66 7.50
N LEU A 112 5.32 0.07 7.03
CA LEU A 112 6.66 0.38 7.52
C LEU A 112 7.38 1.22 6.48
N ARG A 113 7.90 2.37 6.91
CA ARG A 113 8.78 3.21 6.11
C ARG A 113 10.24 2.95 6.50
N ALA A 114 11.17 3.07 5.57
CA ALA A 114 12.57 2.78 5.84
C ALA A 114 13.18 3.81 6.80
N GLU A 115 12.78 5.07 6.68
CA GLU A 115 13.20 6.20 7.51
C GLU A 115 12.72 6.11 8.97
N THR A 116 11.62 5.38 9.23
CA THR A 116 11.08 5.17 10.59
C THR A 116 11.37 3.78 11.15
N MET A 117 12.03 2.92 10.37
CA MET A 117 12.30 1.53 10.72
C MET A 117 13.16 1.39 11.98
N HIS A 118 14.18 2.23 12.16
CA HIS A 118 15.07 2.15 13.31
C HIS A 118 14.33 2.44 14.63
N SER A 119 13.60 3.56 14.69
CA SER A 119 12.80 3.93 15.86
C SER A 119 11.69 2.92 16.16
N PHE A 120 11.10 2.32 15.13
CA PHE A 120 10.11 1.26 15.31
C PHE A 120 10.70 0.00 15.95
N TYR A 121 11.88 -0.44 15.53
CA TYR A 121 12.54 -1.58 16.17
C TYR A 121 12.95 -1.27 17.61
N THR A 122 13.44 -0.06 17.90
CA THR A 122 13.73 0.36 19.28
C THR A 122 12.46 0.31 20.14
N TYR A 123 11.32 0.80 19.66
CA TYR A 123 10.05 0.71 20.37
C TYR A 123 9.62 -0.75 20.61
N LEU A 124 9.74 -1.63 19.61
CA LEU A 124 9.40 -3.04 19.77
C LEU A 124 10.28 -3.74 20.81
N ASP A 125 11.57 -3.40 20.88
CA ASP A 125 12.50 -3.90 21.89
C ASP A 125 12.12 -3.39 23.29
N GLU A 126 11.71 -2.13 23.43
CA GLU A 126 11.26 -1.54 24.70
C GLU A 126 9.93 -2.11 25.20
N VAL A 127 9.00 -2.44 24.30
CA VAL A 127 7.62 -2.84 24.64
C VAL A 127 7.47 -4.38 24.67
N GLY A 128 8.37 -5.10 24.00
CA GLY A 128 8.45 -6.56 24.00
C GLY A 128 9.81 -7.03 24.50
N MET A 129 9.89 -7.33 25.81
CA MET A 129 11.02 -7.87 26.60
C MET A 129 11.91 -6.79 27.26
N GLY A 130 11.61 -6.31 28.47
CA GLY A 130 11.85 -7.05 29.72
C GLY A 130 10.91 -8.18 30.11
#